data_AF-A0A962A7H0-F1
#
_entry.id   AF-A0A962A7H0-F1
#
_cell.length_a   1.000
_cell.length_b   1.000
_cell.length_c   1.000
_cell.angle_alpha   90.00
_cell.angle_beta   90.00
_cell.angle_gamma   90.00
#
_symmetry.space_group_name_H-M   'P 1'
#
loop_
_entity.id
_entity.type
_entity.pdbx_description
1 polymer ?
#
loop_
_entity_poly.entity_id
_entity_poly.type
_entity_poly.pdbx_seq_one_letter_code
_entity_poly.pdbx_strand_id
1 'polypeptide(L)'
;MARERRPEFQSEYDLTAAAEYDGLDLTPRLFRLPAAELPKDLAGMHAFLMDRLPDTLCKLDPQATGRPEGIVLRSTARTTIAKARFQDYERTARLAAKTDKK
;
A
#
# COMPACT_ATOMS: atom_id res chain seq x y z
N MET A 1 -25.72 -16.87 -8.68
CA MET A 1 -24.99 -16.60 -7.42
C MET A 1 -24.82 -15.09 -7.31
N ALA A 2 -25.64 -14.40 -6.53
CA ALA A 2 -25.48 -12.96 -6.32
C ALA A 2 -24.23 -12.74 -5.45
N ARG A 3 -23.24 -12.00 -5.95
CA ARG A 3 -22.09 -11.58 -5.13
C ARG A 3 -22.62 -10.73 -3.98
N GLU A 4 -22.27 -11.10 -2.77
CA GLU A 4 -22.53 -10.31 -1.56
C GLU A 4 -22.01 -8.88 -1.76
N ARG A 5 -22.92 -7.89 -1.70
CA ARG A 5 -22.58 -6.49 -1.90
C ARG A 5 -21.76 -6.03 -0.70
N ARG A 6 -20.45 -5.92 -0.88
CA ARG A 6 -19.58 -5.34 0.14
C ARG A 6 -20.01 -3.89 0.39
N PRO A 7 -19.94 -3.39 1.63
CA PRO A 7 -20.15 -1.99 1.91
C PRO A 7 -19.24 -1.13 1.03
N GLU A 8 -19.79 -0.08 0.45
CA GLU A 8 -19.01 0.86 -0.35
C GLU A 8 -18.10 1.67 0.59
N PHE A 9 -16.82 1.77 0.25
CA PHE A 9 -15.93 2.67 0.96
C PHE A 9 -16.28 4.11 0.59
N GLN A 10 -16.31 4.98 1.60
CA GLN A 10 -16.34 6.43 1.40
C GLN A 10 -15.21 6.87 0.48
N SER A 11 -15.45 7.92 -0.31
CA SER A 11 -14.40 8.54 -1.12
C SER A 11 -13.25 9.04 -0.23
N GLU A 12 -12.11 9.35 -0.84
CA GLU A 12 -10.98 9.94 -0.11
C GLU A 12 -11.36 11.26 0.59
N TYR A 13 -12.25 12.04 -0.04
CA TYR A 13 -12.77 13.28 0.50
C TYR A 13 -13.65 13.02 1.72
N ASP A 14 -14.66 12.15 1.58
CA ASP A 14 -15.62 11.85 2.65
C ASP A 14 -14.94 11.17 3.85
N LEU A 15 -13.97 10.28 3.61
CA LEU A 15 -13.16 9.67 4.67
C LEU A 15 -12.41 10.73 5.48
N THR A 16 -11.85 11.74 4.80
CA THR A 16 -11.06 12.78 5.46
C THR A 16 -11.96 13.68 6.29
N ALA A 17 -13.11 14.07 5.75
CA ALA A 17 -14.11 14.85 6.48
C ALA A 17 -14.67 14.10 7.69
N ALA A 18 -14.95 12.80 7.56
CA ALA A 18 -15.42 11.98 8.67
C ALA A 18 -14.35 11.86 9.79
N ALA A 19 -13.10 11.62 9.43
CA ALA A 19 -12.02 11.52 10.42
C ALA A 19 -11.78 12.85 11.14
N GLU A 20 -11.86 13.98 10.43
CA GLU A 20 -11.77 15.31 11.04
C GLU A 20 -12.94 15.55 12.01
N TYR A 21 -14.17 15.23 11.59
CA TYR A 21 -15.36 15.35 12.43
C TYR A 21 -15.24 14.51 13.71
N ASP A 22 -14.70 13.29 13.61
CA ASP A 22 -14.52 12.37 14.75
C ASP A 22 -13.23 12.65 15.55
N GLY A 23 -12.40 13.62 15.14
CA GLY A 23 -11.13 13.94 15.80
C GLY A 23 -10.08 12.81 15.71
N LEU A 24 -10.10 12.04 14.63
CA LEU A 24 -9.20 10.91 14.40
C LEU A 24 -8.07 11.26 13.42
N ASP A 25 -6.86 10.90 13.79
CA ASP A 25 -5.72 10.95 12.87
C ASP A 25 -5.80 9.82 11.86
N LEU A 26 -5.74 10.19 10.57
CA LEU A 26 -5.65 9.20 9.51
C LEU A 26 -4.22 8.75 9.28
N THR A 27 -4.08 7.56 8.67
CA THR A 27 -2.77 7.14 8.16
C THR A 27 -2.20 8.18 7.18
N PRO A 28 -0.91 8.53 7.30
CA PRO A 28 -0.27 9.53 6.46
C PRO A 28 -0.38 9.19 4.97
N ARG A 29 -0.70 10.20 4.16
CA ARG A 29 -0.62 10.08 2.71
C ARG A 29 0.83 10.29 2.30
N LEU A 30 1.39 9.30 1.62
CA LEU A 30 2.78 9.34 1.20
C LEU A 30 2.95 10.18 -0.08
N PHE A 31 2.07 9.98 -1.06
CA PHE A 31 2.13 10.63 -2.36
C PHE A 31 0.82 10.43 -3.14
N ARG A 32 0.68 11.17 -4.26
CA ARG A 32 -0.35 10.98 -5.27
C ARG A 32 0.32 10.93 -6.64
N LEU A 33 -0.01 9.93 -7.45
CA LEU A 33 0.47 9.79 -8.81
C LEU A 33 -0.62 9.22 -9.73
N PRO A 34 -0.55 9.45 -11.05
CA PRO A 34 -1.32 8.70 -12.03
C PRO A 34 -1.08 7.19 -11.93
N ALA A 35 -2.14 6.40 -11.97
CA ALA A 35 -2.03 4.94 -11.88
C ALA A 35 -1.17 4.32 -13.02
N ALA A 36 -1.10 5.01 -14.16
CA ALA A 36 -0.28 4.59 -15.31
C ALA A 36 1.23 4.64 -15.04
N GLU A 37 1.67 5.42 -14.06
CA GLU A 37 3.09 5.55 -13.67
C GLU A 37 3.52 4.47 -12.67
N LEU A 38 2.60 3.65 -12.16
CA LEU A 38 2.96 2.53 -11.30
C LEU A 38 3.72 1.45 -12.10
N PRO A 39 4.81 0.90 -11.55
CA PRO A 39 5.49 -0.23 -12.16
C PRO A 39 4.54 -1.41 -12.39
N LYS A 40 4.71 -2.08 -13.53
CA LYS A 40 3.84 -3.20 -13.96
C LYS A 40 4.46 -4.57 -13.70
N ASP A 41 5.71 -4.60 -13.27
CA ASP A 41 6.46 -5.80 -12.95
C ASP A 41 6.91 -5.82 -11.49
N LEU A 42 7.29 -7.01 -11.00
CA LEU A 42 7.62 -7.25 -9.60
C LEU A 42 8.90 -6.52 -9.17
N ALA A 43 9.92 -6.47 -10.03
CA ALA A 43 11.20 -5.85 -9.71
C ALA A 43 11.06 -4.34 -9.61
N GLY A 44 10.36 -3.73 -10.56
CA GLY A 44 10.02 -2.31 -10.58
C GLY A 44 9.16 -1.92 -9.38
N MET A 45 8.16 -2.73 -9.01
CA MET A 45 7.34 -2.43 -7.83
C MET A 45 8.13 -2.54 -6.54
N HIS A 46 9.04 -3.52 -6.41
CA HIS A 46 9.93 -3.62 -5.26
C HIS A 46 10.88 -2.41 -5.15
N ALA A 47 11.49 -2.01 -6.26
CA ALA A 47 12.36 -0.83 -6.30
C ALA A 47 11.58 0.46 -5.94
N PHE A 48 10.36 0.59 -6.47
CA PHE A 48 9.46 1.69 -6.14
C PHE A 48 9.14 1.75 -4.64
N LEU A 49 8.90 0.62 -3.98
CA LEU A 49 8.69 0.60 -2.53
C LEU A 49 9.93 1.02 -1.74
N MET A 50 11.12 0.56 -2.14
CA MET A 50 12.37 0.92 -1.47
C MET A 50 12.68 2.41 -1.58
N ASP A 51 12.37 3.03 -2.71
CA ASP A 51 12.53 4.47 -2.93
C ASP A 51 11.50 5.28 -2.12
N ARG A 52 10.22 4.88 -2.18
CA ARG A 52 9.11 5.69 -1.65
C ARG A 52 8.85 5.51 -0.17
N LEU A 53 9.32 4.43 0.44
CA LEU A 53 9.04 4.13 1.83
C LEU A 53 10.26 3.50 2.54
N PRO A 54 11.36 4.27 2.71
CA PRO A 54 12.54 3.78 3.43
C PRO A 54 12.25 3.55 4.92
N ASP A 55 11.39 4.38 5.52
CA ASP A 55 11.00 4.32 6.93
C ASP A 55 9.48 4.44 7.11
N THR A 56 8.94 3.80 8.14
CA THR A 56 7.54 3.92 8.53
C THR A 56 7.26 5.30 9.14
N LEU A 57 6.17 5.92 8.69
CA LEU A 57 5.63 7.16 9.28
C LEU A 57 4.64 6.90 10.43
N CYS A 58 4.40 5.62 10.75
CA CYS A 58 3.47 5.20 11.81
C CYS A 58 4.21 4.33 12.84
N LYS A 59 5.25 4.88 13.48
CA LYS A 59 5.93 4.19 14.59
C LYS A 59 5.00 4.18 15.80
N LEU A 60 4.74 3.00 16.38
CA LEU A 60 3.94 2.88 17.61
C LEU A 60 4.72 3.34 18.84
N ASP A 61 6.04 3.17 18.82
CA ASP A 61 6.94 3.59 19.89
C ASP A 61 8.36 3.87 19.33
N PRO A 62 9.24 4.55 20.10
CA PRO A 62 10.59 4.88 19.65
C PRO A 62 11.52 3.69 19.37
N GLN A 63 11.21 2.50 19.91
CA GLN A 63 11.98 1.26 19.73
C GLN A 63 11.51 0.43 18.54
N ALA A 64 10.38 0.77 17.92
CA ALA A 64 9.93 0.13 16.70
C ALA A 64 11.00 0.24 15.60
N THR A 65 11.28 -0.89 14.92
CA THR A 65 12.40 -1.06 13.96
C THR A 65 12.39 -0.12 12.76
N GLY A 66 11.36 0.73 12.63
CA GLY A 66 11.21 1.69 11.55
C GLY A 66 10.86 1.07 10.20
N ARG A 67 10.92 -0.26 10.07
CA ARG A 67 10.62 -0.94 8.81
C ARG A 67 9.12 -0.98 8.54
N PRO A 68 8.65 -0.44 7.41
CA PRO A 68 7.26 -0.59 7.02
C PRO A 68 6.98 -1.98 6.41
N GLU A 69 5.75 -2.49 6.57
CA GLU A 69 5.30 -3.69 5.85
C GLU A 69 5.18 -3.42 4.33
N GLY A 70 4.75 -2.20 3.99
CA GLY A 70 4.52 -1.76 2.62
C GLY A 70 3.58 -0.55 2.55
N ILE A 71 2.97 -0.35 1.39
CA ILE A 71 1.99 0.73 1.14
C ILE A 71 0.63 0.18 0.76
N VAL A 72 -0.39 1.00 1.02
CA VAL A 72 -1.73 0.83 0.44
C VAL A 72 -1.92 1.85 -0.68
N LEU A 73 -2.15 1.36 -1.89
CA LEU A 73 -2.52 2.16 -3.05
C LEU A 73 -4.04 2.16 -3.16
N ARG A 74 -4.64 3.33 -3.35
CA ARG A 74 -6.09 3.46 -3.52
C ARG A 74 -6.44 4.54 -4.53
N SER A 75 -7.50 4.31 -5.31
CA SER A 75 -8.10 5.38 -6.11
C SER A 75 -8.72 6.44 -5.20
N THR A 76 -8.88 7.66 -5.71
CA THR A 76 -9.53 8.75 -4.97
C THR A 76 -10.99 8.43 -4.63
N ALA A 77 -11.68 7.72 -5.51
CA ALA A 77 -13.02 7.21 -5.25
C ALA A 77 -13.03 6.00 -4.28
N ARG A 78 -11.86 5.48 -3.89
CA ARG A 78 -11.67 4.30 -3.04
C ARG A 78 -12.41 3.03 -3.51
N THR A 79 -12.69 2.97 -4.82
CA THR A 79 -13.27 1.82 -5.53
C THR A 79 -12.24 0.74 -5.87
N THR A 80 -10.96 1.08 -5.88
CA THR A 80 -9.84 0.15 -6.07
C THR A 80 -8.82 0.38 -4.97
N ILE A 81 -8.48 -0.69 -4.26
CA ILE A 81 -7.50 -0.67 -3.16
C ILE A 81 -6.58 -1.88 -3.33
N ALA A 82 -5.28 -1.64 -3.36
CA ALA A 82 -4.27 -2.67 -3.48
C ALA A 82 -3.20 -2.47 -2.40
N LYS A 83 -2.55 -3.58 -2.01
CA LYS A 83 -1.44 -3.57 -1.06
C LYS A 83 -0.18 -3.98 -1.80
N ALA A 84 0.88 -3.23 -1.62
CA ALA A 84 2.21 -3.57 -2.13
C ALA A 84 3.12 -3.74 -0.91
N ARG A 85 3.56 -4.97 -0.64
CA ARG A 85 4.32 -5.34 0.57
C ARG A 85 5.68 -5.89 0.21
N PHE A 86 6.73 -5.45 0.90
CA PHE A 86 8.11 -5.88 0.64
C PHE A 86 8.24 -7.41 0.63
N GLN A 87 7.67 -8.08 1.62
CA GLN A 87 7.73 -9.53 1.77
C GLN A 87 7.16 -10.29 0.55
N ASP A 88 6.11 -9.79 -0.07
CA ASP A 88 5.47 -10.46 -1.22
C ASP A 88 6.42 -10.46 -2.43
N TYR A 89 7.10 -9.34 -2.69
CA TYR A 89 8.06 -9.22 -3.79
C TYR A 89 9.35 -9.98 -3.52
N GLU A 90 9.93 -9.86 -2.32
CA GLU A 90 11.13 -10.60 -1.93
C GLU A 90 10.91 -12.12 -2.01
N ARG A 91 9.76 -12.61 -1.53
CA ARG A 91 9.42 -14.03 -1.60
C ARG A 91 9.30 -14.49 -3.05
N THR A 92 8.66 -13.70 -3.90
CA THR A 92 8.47 -14.06 -5.31
C THR A 92 9.80 -14.09 -6.06
N ALA A 93 10.68 -13.10 -5.82
CA ALA A 93 12.02 -13.08 -6.40
C ALA A 93 12.85 -14.32 -5.99
N ARG A 94 12.79 -14.71 -4.71
CA ARG A 94 13.47 -15.93 -4.21
C ARG A 94 12.92 -17.21 -4.85
N LEU A 95 11.63 -17.27 -5.16
CA LEU A 95 11.01 -18.43 -5.81
C LEU A 95 11.42 -18.53 -7.27
N ALA A 96 11.42 -17.42 -8.01
CA ALA A 96 11.87 -17.38 -9.40
C ALA A 96 13.33 -17.86 -9.54
N ALA A 97 14.23 -17.33 -8.70
CA ALA A 97 15.65 -17.71 -8.72
C ALA A 97 15.93 -19.18 -8.35
N LYS A 98 14.99 -19.87 -7.68
CA LYS A 98 15.09 -21.31 -7.40
C LYS A 98 14.65 -22.16 -8.59
N THR A 99 13.68 -21.68 -9.36
CA THR A 99 13.18 -22.36 -10.57
C THR A 99 14.22 -22.31 -11.70
N ASP A 100 14.94 -21.19 -11.84
CA ASP A 100 15.99 -21.03 -12.87
C ASP A 100 17.24 -21.88 -12.63
N LYS A 101 17.41 -22.42 -11.41
CA LYS A 101 18.56 -23.24 -11.01
C LYS A 101 18.32 -24.75 -11.12
N LYS A 102 17.18 -25.17 -11.67
CA LYS A 102 16.76 -26.57 -11.75
C LYS A 102 16.61 -27.02 -13.20
#